data_AF-A0A822XT37-F1
#
_entry.id   AF-A0A822XT37-F1
#
_cell.length_a   1.000
_cell.length_b   1.000
_cell.length_c   1.000
_cell.angle_alpha   90.00
_cell.angle_beta   90.00
_cell.angle_gamma   90.00
#
_symmetry.space_group_name_H-M   'P 1'
#
loop_
_entity.id
_entity.type
_entity.pdbx_description
1 polymer ?
#
loop_
_entity_poly.entity_id
_entity_poly.type
_entity_poly.pdbx_seq_one_letter_code
_entity_poly.pdbx_strand_id
1 'polypeptide(L)'
;MTEPVGFLPEFYEIKADVFVLGEVALPGGKAEAGDANDTETSLREAKEEIGLDPSLVNVVTVLEPFLSKHLLRVVPVIGILSNRQAFKPTPNVGEVEVIFDAPLEMFIKVCLPSFFTSF
;
A
#
# COMPACT_ATOMS: atom_id res chain seq x y z
N MET A 1 -1.27 -22.82 -33.21
CA MET A 1 -2.30 -22.45 -32.22
C MET A 1 -1.56 -22.10 -30.94
N THR A 2 -1.36 -20.81 -30.72
CA THR A 2 -0.74 -20.28 -29.50
C THR A 2 -1.87 -19.93 -28.55
N GLU A 3 -1.91 -20.55 -27.38
CA GLU A 3 -2.81 -20.18 -26.30
C GLU A 3 -2.63 -18.69 -25.98
N PRO A 4 -3.71 -17.90 -25.80
CA PRO A 4 -3.58 -16.54 -25.33
C PRO A 4 -3.03 -16.59 -23.90
N VAL A 5 -1.91 -15.90 -23.66
CA VAL A 5 -1.37 -15.67 -22.32
C VAL A 5 -2.39 -14.77 -21.60
N GLY A 6 -3.32 -15.39 -20.89
CA GLY A 6 -4.32 -14.68 -20.12
C GLY A 6 -3.64 -13.92 -18.99
N PHE A 7 -3.58 -12.59 -19.12
CA PHE A 7 -3.36 -11.71 -17.98
C PHE A 7 -4.62 -11.81 -17.13
N LEU A 8 -4.62 -12.70 -16.13
CA LEU A 8 -5.65 -12.67 -15.11
C LEU A 8 -5.50 -11.31 -14.40
N PRO A 9 -6.52 -10.44 -14.42
CA PRO A 9 -6.53 -9.28 -13.56
C PRO A 9 -6.76 -9.82 -12.14
N GLU A 10 -5.72 -10.30 -11.49
CA GLU A 10 -5.72 -10.27 -10.04
C GLU A 10 -5.77 -8.79 -9.69
N PHE A 11 -6.95 -8.34 -9.28
CA PHE A 11 -7.21 -6.99 -8.83
C PHE A 11 -6.12 -6.61 -7.84
N TYR A 12 -5.25 -5.68 -8.24
CA TYR A 12 -4.32 -5.07 -7.30
C TYR A 12 -5.18 -4.29 -6.30
N GLU A 13 -5.14 -4.66 -5.03
CA GLU A 13 -5.71 -3.86 -3.94
C GLU A 13 -4.58 -3.00 -3.39
N ILE A 14 -4.81 -1.70 -3.18
CA ILE A 14 -3.99 -0.97 -2.24
C ILE A 14 -4.45 -1.46 -0.88
N LYS A 15 -3.59 -2.22 -0.19
CA LYS A 15 -3.91 -2.70 1.15
C LYS A 15 -3.43 -1.71 2.18
N ALA A 16 -4.31 -1.57 3.17
CA ALA A 16 -4.18 -0.80 4.39
C ALA A 16 -4.28 0.70 4.15
N ASP A 17 -5.52 1.16 4.05
CA ASP A 17 -5.86 2.45 4.60
C ASP A 17 -6.23 2.23 6.08
N VAL A 18 -5.61 3.04 6.93
CA VAL A 18 -5.71 3.07 8.37
C VAL A 18 -6.43 4.37 8.73
N PHE A 19 -7.41 4.27 9.62
CA PHE A 19 -8.03 5.46 10.19
C PHE A 19 -7.30 5.86 11.47
N VAL A 20 -6.54 6.95 11.41
CA VAL A 20 -5.75 7.51 12.51
C VAL A 20 -6.27 8.91 12.83
N LEU A 21 -6.76 9.13 14.05
CA LEU A 21 -7.15 10.46 14.55
C LEU A 21 -8.10 11.26 13.63
N GLY A 22 -8.98 10.59 12.89
CA GLY A 22 -9.92 11.25 11.98
C GLY A 22 -9.47 11.34 10.51
N GLU A 23 -8.28 10.83 10.18
CA GLU A 23 -7.73 10.85 8.83
C GLU A 23 -7.49 9.44 8.29
N VAL A 24 -7.63 9.28 6.97
CA VAL A 24 -7.30 8.06 6.25
C VAL A 24 -5.84 8.16 5.79
N ALA A 25 -5.01 7.18 6.13
CA ALA A 25 -3.60 7.12 5.75
C ALA A 25 -3.14 5.67 5.52
N LEU A 26 -2.07 5.47 4.74
CA LEU A 26 -1.38 4.18 4.66
C LEU A 26 -0.53 3.94 5.91
N PRO A 27 -0.22 2.67 6.28
CA PRO A 27 0.66 2.39 7.39
C PRO A 27 2.02 3.04 7.22
N GLY A 28 2.56 3.54 8.31
CA GLY A 28 3.86 4.18 8.29
C GLY A 28 4.04 5.18 9.41
N GLY A 29 5.30 5.52 9.65
CA GLY A 29 5.66 6.41 10.73
C GLY A 29 7.09 6.91 10.57
N LYS A 30 7.69 7.24 11.71
CA LYS A 30 9.00 7.88 11.73
C LYS A 30 10.08 6.80 11.76
N ALA A 31 11.12 6.99 10.94
CA ALA A 31 12.33 6.17 11.03
C ALA A 31 12.93 6.22 12.45
N GLU A 32 13.23 5.04 12.97
CA GLU A 32 13.90 4.85 14.26
C GLU A 32 15.38 4.52 14.07
N ALA A 33 16.17 4.63 15.15
CA ALA A 33 17.60 4.37 15.10
C ALA A 33 17.95 2.91 14.73
N GLY A 34 17.01 1.98 14.90
CA GLY A 34 17.16 0.59 14.51
C GLY A 34 16.84 0.29 13.04
N ASP A 35 16.18 1.22 12.34
CA ASP A 35 15.74 1.01 10.96
C ASP A 35 16.93 1.18 10.01
N ALA A 36 17.27 0.11 9.27
CA ALA A 36 18.42 0.13 8.37
C ALA A 36 18.19 1.01 7.12
N ASN A 37 16.94 1.18 6.71
CA ASN A 37 16.52 1.97 5.55
C ASN A 37 15.00 2.25 5.60
N ASP A 38 14.49 3.01 4.62
CA ASP A 38 13.06 3.36 4.53
C ASP A 38 12.14 2.12 4.41
N THR A 39 12.61 1.01 3.84
CA THR A 39 11.84 -0.24 3.75
C THR A 39 11.66 -0.89 5.11
N GLU A 40 12.72 -0.97 5.92
CA GLU A 40 12.63 -1.51 7.29
C GLU A 40 11.70 -0.66 8.16
N THR A 41 11.77 0.67 8.04
CA THR A 41 10.82 1.58 8.69
C THR A 41 9.38 1.23 8.31
N SER A 42 9.07 1.15 7.01
CA SER A 42 7.70 0.85 6.56
C SER A 42 7.20 -0.53 7.00
N LEU A 43 8.06 -1.55 6.99
CA LEU A 43 7.70 -2.90 7.41
C LEU A 43 7.48 -2.99 8.92
N ARG A 44 8.29 -2.30 9.73
CA ARG A 44 8.11 -2.22 11.18
C ARG A 44 6.79 -1.53 11.52
N GLU A 45 6.53 -0.37 10.96
CA GLU A 45 5.31 0.41 11.21
C GLU A 45 4.06 -0.38 10.78
N ALA A 46 4.07 -1.00 9.60
CA ALA A 46 2.96 -1.85 9.17
C ALA A 46 2.76 -3.07 10.09
N LYS A 47 3.82 -3.62 10.68
CA LYS A 47 3.70 -4.67 11.69
C LYS A 47 3.07 -4.14 12.98
N GLU A 48 3.48 -2.96 13.43
CA GLU A 48 3.00 -2.32 14.66
C GLU A 48 1.54 -1.90 14.53
N GLU A 49 1.16 -1.23 13.44
CA GLU A 49 -0.16 -0.63 13.27
C GLU A 49 -1.24 -1.65 12.86
N ILE A 50 -0.92 -2.59 11.97
CA ILE A 50 -1.90 -3.50 11.36
C ILE A 50 -1.56 -4.99 11.50
N GLY A 51 -0.47 -5.33 12.20
CA GLY A 51 -0.04 -6.72 12.40
C GLY A 51 0.50 -7.39 11.15
N LEU A 52 1.00 -6.64 10.17
CA LEU A 52 1.55 -7.20 8.94
C LEU A 52 2.89 -7.88 9.20
N ASP A 53 2.94 -9.21 9.04
CA ASP A 53 4.20 -9.96 9.07
C ASP A 53 5.06 -9.58 7.85
N PRO A 54 6.28 -9.03 8.05
CA PRO A 54 7.16 -8.63 6.95
C PRO A 54 7.49 -9.78 5.98
N SER A 55 7.46 -11.04 6.44
CA SER A 55 7.70 -12.21 5.58
C SER A 55 6.59 -12.45 4.54
N LEU A 56 5.41 -11.87 4.74
CA LEU A 56 4.31 -11.89 3.78
C LEU A 56 4.44 -10.82 2.70
N VAL A 57 5.42 -9.91 2.80
CA VAL A 57 5.57 -8.78 1.89
C VAL A 57 6.80 -8.97 1.00
N ASN A 58 6.59 -8.91 -0.31
CA ASN A 58 7.67 -8.73 -1.27
C ASN A 58 7.76 -7.25 -1.63
N VAL A 59 8.83 -6.58 -1.21
CA VAL A 59 9.03 -5.16 -1.50
C VAL A 59 9.50 -5.00 -2.95
N VAL A 60 8.73 -4.25 -3.73
CA VAL A 60 8.93 -4.09 -5.17
C VAL A 60 9.82 -2.89 -5.45
N THR A 61 9.53 -1.76 -4.81
CA THR A 61 10.29 -0.52 -5.03
C THR A 61 10.09 0.47 -3.89
N VAL A 62 11.04 1.39 -3.78
CA VAL A 62 10.92 2.63 -3.00
C VAL A 62 10.72 3.77 -4.01
N LEU A 63 9.73 4.63 -3.80
CA LEU A 63 9.43 5.75 -4.69
C LEU A 63 10.18 7.02 -4.27
N GLU A 64 10.15 8.04 -5.14
CA GLU A 64 10.76 9.33 -4.84
C GLU A 64 10.12 9.98 -3.59
N PRO A 65 10.93 10.54 -2.68
CA PRO A 65 10.41 11.25 -1.52
C PRO A 65 9.60 12.49 -1.92
N PHE A 66 8.55 12.79 -1.17
CA PHE A 66 7.77 14.01 -1.34
C PHE A 66 7.51 14.69 0.01
N LEU A 67 7.05 15.94 -0.03
CA LEU A 67 6.60 16.65 1.17
C LEU A 67 5.09 16.48 1.34
N SER A 68 4.68 16.01 2.52
CA SER A 68 3.26 15.91 2.88
C SER A 68 2.63 17.31 3.06
N LYS A 69 1.30 17.34 3.24
CA LYS A 69 0.55 18.57 3.59
C LYS A 69 1.08 19.27 4.85
N HIS A 70 1.77 18.54 5.73
CA HIS A 70 2.36 19.04 6.97
C HIS A 70 3.88 19.30 6.84
N LEU A 71 4.40 19.36 5.61
CA LEU A 71 5.82 19.57 5.31
C LEU A 71 6.74 18.49 5.89
N LEU A 72 6.22 17.27 6.07
CA LEU A 72 7.01 16.12 6.47
C LEU A 72 7.54 15.43 5.20
N ARG A 73 8.82 15.07 5.20
CA ARG A 73 9.39 14.24 4.13
C ARG A 73 8.88 12.81 4.28
N VAL A 74 8.16 12.33 3.27
CA VAL A 74 7.59 10.98 3.21
C VAL A 74 8.27 10.22 2.08
N VAL A 75 8.65 8.97 2.32
CA VAL A 75 9.20 8.06 1.33
C VAL A 75 8.22 6.88 1.14
N PRO A 76 7.53 6.77 -0.01
CA PRO A 76 6.62 5.66 -0.23
C PRO A 76 7.39 4.37 -0.52
N VAL A 77 6.98 3.28 0.11
CA VAL A 77 7.49 1.92 -0.16
C VAL A 77 6.33 1.08 -0.71
N ILE A 78 6.55 0.43 -1.85
CA ILE A 78 5.55 -0.41 -2.49
C ILE A 78 5.89 -1.88 -2.22
N GLY A 79 4.99 -2.58 -1.53
CA GLY A 79 5.07 -4.00 -1.26
C GLY A 79 3.87 -4.76 -1.83
N ILE A 80 4.10 -6.00 -2.24
CA ILE A 80 3.06 -6.93 -2.68
C ILE A 80 2.97 -8.06 -1.66
N LEU A 81 1.75 -8.38 -1.20
CA LEU A 81 1.53 -9.55 -0.36
C LEU A 81 1.76 -10.83 -1.17
N SER A 82 2.69 -11.67 -0.73
CA SER A 82 2.97 -12.97 -1.36
C SER A 82 1.83 -13.97 -1.16
N ASN A 83 1.09 -13.85 -0.05
CA ASN A 83 -0.11 -14.65 0.23
C ASN A 83 -1.16 -13.79 0.94
N ARG A 84 -2.18 -13.37 0.18
CA ARG A 84 -3.27 -12.53 0.65
C ARG A 84 -4.12 -13.19 1.73
N GLN A 85 -4.36 -14.49 1.65
CA GLN A 85 -5.20 -15.24 2.57
C GLN A 85 -4.50 -15.50 3.92
N ALA A 86 -3.17 -15.49 3.94
CA ALA A 86 -2.38 -15.61 5.16
C ALA A 86 -2.41 -14.33 6.01
N PHE A 87 -2.60 -13.16 5.39
CA PHE A 87 -2.64 -11.90 6.11
C PHE A 87 -3.99 -11.68 6.80
N LYS A 88 -3.96 -11.60 8.13
CA LYS A 88 -5.11 -11.28 8.99
C LYS A 88 -4.83 -9.96 9.73
N PRO A 89 -5.35 -8.82 9.23
CA PRO A 89 -5.05 -7.52 9.82
C PRO A 89 -5.53 -7.46 11.28
N THR A 90 -4.67 -6.94 12.14
CA THR A 90 -4.96 -6.74 13.57
C THR A 90 -4.60 -5.30 13.93
N PRO A 91 -5.59 -4.41 14.13
CA PRO A 91 -5.31 -3.01 14.41
C PRO A 91 -4.69 -2.82 15.80
N ASN A 92 -3.66 -2.00 15.88
CA ASN A 92 -3.19 -1.44 17.14
C ASN A 92 -4.15 -0.34 17.61
N VAL A 93 -4.99 -0.64 18.60
CA VAL A 93 -6.04 0.27 19.09
C VAL A 93 -5.52 1.62 19.64
N GLY A 94 -4.21 1.74 19.90
CA GLY A 94 -3.60 3.01 20.31
C GLY A 94 -3.42 4.01 19.16
N GLU A 95 -3.40 3.53 17.92
CA GLU A 95 -3.04 4.30 16.72
C GLU A 95 -4.09 4.15 15.62
N VAL A 96 -4.71 2.97 15.52
CA VAL A 96 -5.59 2.54 14.43
C VAL A 96 -7.01 2.28 14.93
N GLU A 97 -7.97 3.01 14.39
CA GLU A 97 -9.39 2.80 14.67
C GLU A 97 -10.00 1.72 13.76
N VAL A 98 -9.72 1.79 12.46
CA VAL A 98 -10.28 0.90 11.43
C VAL A 98 -9.24 0.61 10.35
N ILE A 99 -9.26 -0.63 9.86
CA ILE A 99 -8.49 -1.08 8.68
C ILE A 99 -9.48 -1.46 7.60
N PHE A 100 -9.26 -0.97 6.38
CA PHE A 100 -10.04 -1.38 5.22
C PHE A 100 -9.17 -1.47 3.96
N ASP A 101 -9.77 -2.06 2.93
CA ASP A 101 -9.14 -2.27 1.64
C ASP A 101 -9.78 -1.33 0.60
N ALA A 102 -8.94 -0.73 -0.26
CA ALA A 102 -9.39 0.11 -1.36
C ALA A 102 -8.93 -0.51 -2.70
N PRO A 103 -9.86 -0.80 -3.64
CA PRO A 103 -9.49 -1.24 -4.98
C PRO A 103 -8.56 -0.23 -5.65
N LEU A 104 -7.42 -0.69 -6.18
CA LEU A 104 -6.45 0.21 -6.85
C LEU A 104 -7.08 0.97 -8.02
N GLU A 105 -8.06 0.36 -8.70
CA GLU A 105 -8.83 0.96 -9.79
C GLU A 105 -9.52 2.28 -9.41
N MET A 106 -9.85 2.49 -8.12
CA MET A 106 -10.39 3.77 -7.64
C MET A 106 -9.44 4.94 -7.88
N PHE A 107 -8.13 4.68 -7.90
CA PHE A 107 -7.08 5.69 -8.02
C PHE A 107 -6.55 5.80 -9.46
N ILE A 108 -6.73 4.79 -10.30
CA ILE A 108 -6.26 4.76 -11.69
C ILE A 108 -7.31 5.29 -12.67
N LYS A 109 -8.06 6.35 -12.32
CA LYS A 109 -9.03 6.92 -13.26
C LYS A 109 -8.29 7.64 -14.39
N VAL A 110 -7.90 6.89 -15.40
CA VAL A 110 -7.40 7.40 -16.67
C VAL A 110 -8.57 8.09 -17.34
N CYS A 111 -8.51 9.42 -17.42
CA CYS A 111 -9.31 10.16 -18.38
C CYS A 111 -8.80 9.75 -19.78
N LEU A 112 -9.31 8.64 -20.32
CA LEU A 112 -9.13 8.35 -21.73
C LEU A 112 -9.91 9.45 -22.48
N PRO A 113 -9.28 10.25 -23.35
CA PRO A 113 -10.05 11.12 -24.22
C PRO A 113 -11.02 10.25 -25.01
N SER A 114 -12.29 10.63 -25.04
CA SER A 114 -13.40 9.94 -25.72
C SER A 114 -13.30 9.97 -27.24
N PHE A 115 -12.12 9.72 -27.80
CA PHE A 115 -11.88 9.65 -29.23
C PHE A 115 -11.18 8.35 -29.54
N PHE A 116 -11.95 7.28 -29.76
CA PHE A 116 -11.69 6.21 -30.74
C PHE A 116 -12.76 5.12 -30.59
N THR A 117 -14.01 5.44 -30.97
CA THR A 117 -14.98 4.43 -31.44
C THR A 117 -15.71 4.98 -32.65
N SER A 118 -15.02 4.98 -33.79
CA SER A 118 -15.63 4.85 -35.12
C SER A 118 -14.48 4.65 -36.11
N PHE A 119 -14.29 3.40 -36.53
CA PHE A 119 -14.08 2.98 -37.92
C PHE A 119 -14.35 1.48 -38.01
#